data_AF-A0A2T5G3I6-F1
#
_entry.id   AF-A0A2T5G3I6-F1
#
_cell.length_a   1.000
_cell.length_b   1.000
_cell.length_c   1.000
_cell.angle_alpha   90.00
_cell.angle_beta   90.00
_cell.angle_gamma   90.00
#
_symmetry.space_group_name_H-M   'P 1'
#
loop_
_entity.id
_entity.type
_entity.pdbx_description
1 polymer ?
#
loop_
_entity_poly.entity_id
_entity_poly.type
_entity_poly.pdbx_seq_one_letter_code
_entity_poly.pdbx_strand_id
1 'polypeptide(L)'
;MTLVRAFCVFKEAKAVFDTARTWFTVLARAGAEYFIVRAVPEAGGKVYSARIPAEKAAGEAYLHFLKRLNRDGHHIYARPEGYRFVLVDDVRNVEDLLQYRPSIIVETSPGNHQAWYVLSETPRHREHARAICRGYAVTLGGDPGSAEPDHLGRVAGFRNVKRRHAPEFPVARIVHADAGAVARMDVPPPGGMWISTPPAGDRIVRAVRDLFRRRGWNAPRQGRSFKEPGVDRSARDFAYAALVIERELERHGMIREQAIGRIRARLYERSSKAVQRGDEYVARTIAAAWRFVAGKRARRI
;
A
#
# COMPACT_ATOMS: atom_id res chain seq x y z
N MET A 1 -15.61 -47.52 -3.87
CA MET A 1 -15.69 -46.10 -3.45
C MET A 1 -14.34 -45.39 -3.23
N THR A 2 -13.20 -46.10 -3.28
CA THR A 2 -11.87 -45.52 -2.95
C THR A 2 -11.13 -44.90 -4.15
N LEU A 3 -11.31 -45.44 -5.37
CA LEU A 3 -10.63 -44.93 -6.57
C LEU A 3 -11.16 -43.57 -7.07
N VAL A 4 -12.47 -43.32 -6.95
CA VAL A 4 -13.09 -42.06 -7.40
C VAL A 4 -12.59 -40.87 -6.57
N ARG A 5 -12.38 -41.06 -5.26
CA ARG A 5 -11.80 -40.05 -4.37
C ARG A 5 -10.33 -39.73 -4.71
N ALA A 6 -9.53 -40.75 -5.01
CA ALA A 6 -8.12 -40.55 -5.38
C ALA A 6 -7.97 -39.81 -6.72
N PHE A 7 -8.84 -40.09 -7.70
CA PHE A 7 -8.83 -39.43 -9.01
C PHE A 7 -9.31 -37.96 -8.94
N CYS A 8 -10.30 -37.67 -8.08
CA CYS A 8 -10.75 -36.29 -7.80
C CYS A 8 -9.65 -35.45 -7.14
N VAL A 9 -8.97 -36.00 -6.12
CA VAL A 9 -7.87 -35.33 -5.41
C VAL A 9 -6.68 -35.07 -6.34
N PHE A 10 -6.38 -35.98 -7.27
CA PHE A 10 -5.31 -35.79 -8.27
C PHE A 10 -5.64 -34.69 -9.29
N LYS A 11 -6.89 -34.60 -9.77
CA LYS A 11 -7.34 -33.54 -10.70
C LYS A 11 -7.33 -32.16 -10.03
N GLU A 12 -7.80 -32.06 -8.79
CA GLU A 12 -7.74 -30.80 -8.01
C GLU A 12 -6.29 -30.37 -7.73
N ALA A 13 -5.40 -31.32 -7.42
CA ALA A 13 -3.99 -31.03 -7.17
C ALA A 13 -3.23 -30.50 -8.41
N LYS A 14 -3.61 -30.95 -9.61
CA LYS A 14 -3.04 -30.48 -10.90
C LYS A 14 -3.58 -29.10 -11.28
N ALA A 15 -4.90 -28.88 -11.17
CA ALA A 15 -5.54 -27.59 -11.46
C ALA A 15 -5.04 -26.45 -10.56
N VAL A 16 -4.78 -26.74 -9.28
CA VAL A 16 -4.18 -25.79 -8.32
C VAL A 16 -2.76 -25.37 -8.72
N PHE A 17 -1.96 -26.34 -9.18
CA PHE A 17 -0.58 -26.10 -9.59
C PHE A 17 -0.50 -25.23 -10.84
N ASP A 18 -1.37 -25.52 -11.81
CA ASP A 18 -1.50 -24.76 -13.04
C ASP A 18 -2.00 -23.33 -12.76
N THR A 19 -2.80 -23.13 -11.72
CA THR A 19 -3.25 -21.79 -11.29
C THR A 19 -2.10 -20.94 -10.75
N ALA A 20 -1.28 -21.47 -9.83
CA ALA A 20 -0.13 -20.73 -9.28
C ALA A 20 0.91 -20.42 -10.36
N ARG A 21 1.18 -21.39 -11.23
CA ARG A 21 2.04 -21.19 -12.41
C ARG A 21 1.50 -20.07 -13.30
N THR A 22 0.21 -20.10 -13.62
CA THR A 22 -0.45 -19.06 -14.45
C THR A 22 -0.30 -17.67 -13.84
N TRP A 23 -0.45 -17.54 -12.51
CA TRP A 23 -0.27 -16.26 -11.81
C TRP A 23 1.12 -15.64 -12.07
N PHE A 24 2.19 -16.43 -11.91
CA PHE A 24 3.55 -15.97 -12.17
C PHE A 24 3.80 -15.74 -13.66
N THR A 25 3.35 -16.65 -14.53
CA THR A 25 3.57 -16.55 -15.97
C THR A 25 2.89 -15.33 -16.59
N VAL A 26 1.68 -14.97 -16.16
CA VAL A 26 0.96 -13.79 -16.67
C VAL A 26 1.73 -12.52 -16.34
N LEU A 27 2.13 -12.34 -15.08
CA LEU A 27 2.87 -11.15 -14.67
C LEU A 27 4.29 -11.11 -15.25
N ALA A 28 4.94 -12.26 -15.42
CA ALA A 28 6.23 -12.36 -16.11
C ALA A 28 6.11 -11.91 -17.58
N ARG A 29 5.09 -12.40 -18.29
CA ARG A 29 4.80 -11.99 -19.67
C ARG A 29 4.42 -10.51 -19.78
N ALA A 30 3.83 -9.93 -18.74
CA ALA A 30 3.57 -8.50 -18.66
C ALA A 30 4.81 -7.66 -18.27
N GLY A 31 5.99 -8.29 -18.20
CA GLY A 31 7.28 -7.62 -18.04
C GLY A 31 7.89 -7.69 -16.64
N ALA A 32 7.41 -8.58 -15.75
CA ALA A 32 8.06 -8.79 -14.46
C ALA A 32 9.30 -9.67 -14.62
N GLU A 33 10.47 -9.14 -14.25
CA GLU A 33 11.74 -9.89 -14.30
C GLU A 33 12.02 -10.64 -12.99
N TYR A 34 11.54 -10.10 -11.86
CA TYR A 34 11.72 -10.67 -10.53
C TYR A 34 10.43 -10.58 -9.73
N PHE A 35 10.27 -11.50 -8.78
CA PHE A 35 9.21 -11.49 -7.80
C PHE A 35 9.80 -11.43 -6.39
N ILE A 36 9.18 -10.63 -5.52
CA ILE A 36 9.37 -10.75 -4.08
C ILE A 36 8.28 -11.68 -3.55
N VAL A 37 8.66 -12.89 -3.15
CA VAL A 37 7.75 -13.92 -2.66
C VAL A 37 7.92 -14.07 -1.15
N ARG A 38 6.81 -14.12 -0.41
CA ARG A 38 6.79 -14.35 1.03
C ARG A 38 5.83 -15.47 1.42
N ALA A 39 6.30 -16.38 2.25
CA ALA A 39 5.46 -17.33 2.97
C ALA A 39 5.36 -16.89 4.44
N VAL A 40 4.16 -16.58 4.90
CA VAL A 40 3.89 -16.00 6.23
C VAL A 40 2.98 -16.94 7.02
N PRO A 41 3.40 -17.47 8.17
CA PRO A 41 2.58 -18.39 8.97
C PRO A 41 1.42 -17.66 9.65
N GLU A 42 0.21 -18.23 9.59
CA GLU A 42 -0.97 -17.66 10.28
C GLU A 42 -0.82 -17.72 11.81
N ALA A 43 -0.26 -18.81 12.34
CA ALA A 43 -0.11 -19.03 13.79
C ALA A 43 1.12 -18.33 14.39
N GLY A 44 1.78 -17.43 13.64
CA GLY A 44 3.11 -16.93 13.97
C GLY A 44 4.21 -17.96 13.68
N GLY A 45 5.47 -17.50 13.70
CA GLY A 45 6.64 -18.34 13.42
C GLY A 45 7.51 -17.81 12.27
N LYS A 46 8.22 -18.72 11.61
CA LYS A 46 9.23 -18.37 10.61
C LYS A 46 8.59 -17.85 9.32
N VAL A 47 8.94 -16.62 8.96
CA VAL A 47 8.63 -16.05 7.65
C VAL A 47 9.73 -16.44 6.66
N TYR A 48 9.34 -16.93 5.49
CA TYR A 48 10.26 -17.13 4.36
C TYR A 48 10.06 -15.96 3.40
N SER A 49 11.14 -15.33 2.95
CA SER A 49 11.12 -14.23 1.99
C SER A 49 12.25 -14.42 1.00
N ALA A 50 11.97 -14.30 -0.29
CA ALA A 50 12.97 -14.42 -1.33
C ALA A 50 12.66 -13.49 -2.52
N ARG A 51 13.72 -12.98 -3.15
CA ARG A 51 13.66 -12.37 -4.47
C ARG A 51 13.99 -13.46 -5.49
N ILE A 52 13.05 -13.77 -6.37
CA ILE A 52 13.12 -14.92 -7.28
C ILE A 52 13.01 -14.41 -8.73
N PRO A 53 13.91 -14.81 -9.64
CA PRO A 53 13.76 -14.52 -11.07
C PRO A 53 12.45 -15.09 -11.63
N ALA A 54 11.82 -14.39 -12.57
CA ALA A 54 10.53 -14.75 -13.13
C ALA A 54 10.50 -16.15 -13.75
N GLU A 55 11.57 -16.55 -14.43
CA GLU A 55 11.72 -17.88 -15.03
C GLU A 55 11.76 -19.00 -13.98
N LYS A 56 12.21 -18.70 -12.76
CA LYS A 56 12.24 -19.65 -11.64
C LYS A 56 10.96 -19.64 -10.81
N ALA A 57 10.25 -18.51 -10.76
CA ALA A 57 9.06 -18.34 -9.94
C ALA A 57 7.90 -19.26 -10.38
N ALA A 58 7.78 -19.50 -11.70
CA ALA A 58 6.82 -20.45 -12.28
C ALA A 58 7.35 -21.90 -12.38
N GLY A 59 8.58 -22.13 -11.93
CA GLY A 59 9.26 -23.42 -12.00
C GLY A 59 8.68 -24.45 -11.04
N GLU A 60 8.65 -25.71 -11.48
CA GLU A 60 7.91 -26.77 -10.78
C GLU A 60 8.41 -27.00 -9.36
N ALA A 61 9.73 -27.12 -9.19
CA ALA A 61 10.35 -27.31 -7.88
C ALA A 61 10.01 -26.19 -6.88
N TYR A 62 9.96 -24.93 -7.34
CA TYR A 62 9.65 -23.79 -6.48
C TYR A 62 8.18 -23.78 -6.06
N LEU A 63 7.27 -24.05 -7.00
CA LEU A 63 5.84 -24.16 -6.69
C LEU A 63 5.54 -25.33 -5.74
N HIS A 64 6.24 -26.46 -5.85
CA HIS A 64 6.14 -27.55 -4.88
C HIS A 64 6.60 -27.12 -3.47
N PHE A 65 7.69 -26.37 -3.38
CA PHE A 65 8.14 -25.81 -2.10
C PHE A 65 7.08 -24.87 -1.49
N LEU A 66 6.51 -23.95 -2.27
CA LEU A 66 5.43 -23.07 -1.79
C LEU A 66 4.18 -23.84 -1.36
N LYS A 67 3.81 -24.89 -2.10
CA LYS A 67 2.68 -25.77 -1.76
C LYS A 67 2.89 -26.48 -0.43
N ARG A 68 4.11 -26.95 -0.16
CA ARG A 68 4.47 -27.52 1.15
C ARG A 68 4.28 -26.48 2.26
N LEU A 69 4.81 -25.27 2.09
CA LEU A 69 4.64 -24.20 3.08
C LEU A 69 3.15 -23.86 3.32
N ASN A 70 2.35 -23.79 2.26
CA ASN A 70 0.91 -23.51 2.38
C ASN A 70 0.12 -24.65 3.05
N ARG A 71 0.53 -25.90 2.83
CA ARG A 71 0.01 -27.05 3.57
C ARG A 71 0.33 -26.91 5.07
N ASP A 72 1.55 -26.48 5.37
CA ASP A 72 2.08 -26.31 6.72
C ASP A 72 1.64 -24.96 7.36
N GLY A 73 0.54 -24.35 6.88
CA GLY A 73 -0.09 -23.19 7.53
C GLY A 73 0.46 -21.82 7.14
N HIS A 74 1.20 -21.70 6.04
CA HIS A 74 1.69 -20.41 5.55
C HIS A 74 0.78 -19.81 4.47
N HIS A 75 0.49 -18.53 4.57
CA HIS A 75 0.02 -17.74 3.44
C HIS A 75 1.14 -17.54 2.43
N ILE A 76 0.81 -17.67 1.14
CA ILE A 76 1.74 -17.38 0.06
C ILE A 76 1.35 -16.05 -0.58
N TYR A 77 2.25 -15.08 -0.44
CA TYR A 77 2.12 -13.76 -1.03
C TYR A 77 3.27 -13.50 -2.00
N ALA A 78 3.02 -12.72 -3.03
CA ALA A 78 4.07 -12.26 -3.93
C ALA A 78 3.73 -10.88 -4.52
N ARG A 79 4.76 -10.20 -5.02
CA ARG A 79 4.61 -9.08 -5.93
C ARG A 79 5.66 -9.18 -7.04
N PRO A 80 5.33 -8.79 -8.27
CA PRO A 80 6.37 -8.44 -9.25
C PRO A 80 7.17 -7.23 -8.73
N GLU A 81 8.47 -7.23 -8.99
CA GLU A 81 9.34 -6.12 -8.64
C GLU A 81 9.21 -4.99 -9.67
N GLY A 82 9.05 -3.74 -9.20
CA GLY A 82 8.98 -2.56 -10.05
C GLY A 82 7.72 -1.72 -9.83
N TYR A 83 7.83 -0.41 -10.09
CA TYR A 83 6.73 0.54 -9.84
C TYR A 83 5.61 0.53 -10.87
N ARG A 84 5.80 -0.18 -11.99
CA ARG A 84 4.78 -0.30 -13.02
C ARG A 84 3.66 -1.28 -12.68
N PHE A 85 3.81 -2.06 -11.60
CA PHE A 85 2.83 -3.03 -11.15
C PHE A 85 2.04 -2.44 -9.98
N VAL A 86 0.74 -2.28 -10.18
CA VAL A 86 -0.16 -1.68 -9.18
C VAL A 86 -1.12 -2.75 -8.68
N LEU A 87 -1.15 -2.94 -7.36
CA LEU A 87 -2.09 -3.82 -6.70
C LEU A 87 -3.28 -3.00 -6.19
N VAL A 88 -4.49 -3.51 -6.44
CA VAL A 88 -5.71 -3.10 -5.76
C VAL A 88 -6.25 -4.30 -5.01
N ASP A 89 -6.45 -4.16 -3.71
CA ASP A 89 -6.83 -5.25 -2.81
C ASP A 89 -8.20 -4.98 -2.18
N ASP A 90 -8.83 -6.04 -1.67
CA ASP A 90 -10.14 -6.02 -0.97
C ASP A 90 -11.31 -5.41 -1.77
N VAL A 91 -11.44 -5.76 -3.05
CA VAL A 91 -12.52 -5.28 -3.92
C VAL A 91 -13.59 -6.37 -4.13
N ARG A 92 -14.86 -5.97 -4.12
CA ARG A 92 -15.99 -6.91 -4.30
C ARG A 92 -16.53 -6.96 -5.73
N ASN A 93 -16.56 -5.82 -6.42
CA ASN A 93 -17.13 -5.69 -7.76
C ASN A 93 -16.06 -6.00 -8.82
N VAL A 94 -16.20 -7.12 -9.55
CA VAL A 94 -15.23 -7.55 -10.57
C VAL A 94 -15.40 -6.75 -11.86
N GLU A 95 -16.62 -6.35 -12.18
CA GLU A 95 -16.97 -5.57 -13.35
C GLU A 95 -16.26 -4.20 -13.32
N ASP A 96 -16.19 -3.56 -12.15
CA ASP A 96 -15.45 -2.31 -11.97
C ASP A 96 -13.94 -2.49 -12.22
N LEU A 97 -13.36 -3.62 -11.78
CA LEU A 97 -11.95 -3.92 -12.02
C LEU A 97 -11.68 -4.08 -13.53
N LEU A 98 -12.54 -4.81 -14.24
CA LEU A 98 -12.38 -5.08 -15.68
C LEU A 98 -12.36 -3.81 -16.54
N GLN A 99 -13.07 -2.75 -16.12
CA GLN A 99 -13.10 -1.46 -16.84
C GLN A 99 -11.71 -0.84 -17.02
N TYR A 100 -10.76 -1.14 -16.12
CA TYR A 100 -9.42 -0.56 -16.10
C TYR A 100 -8.33 -1.51 -16.63
N ARG A 101 -8.73 -2.60 -17.30
CA ARG A 101 -7.83 -3.57 -17.97
C ARG A 101 -6.75 -4.14 -17.02
N PRO A 102 -7.16 -4.90 -15.99
CA PRO A 102 -6.22 -5.58 -15.11
C PRO A 102 -5.50 -6.69 -15.87
N SER A 103 -4.23 -6.93 -15.54
CA SER A 103 -3.51 -8.06 -16.10
C SER A 103 -3.91 -9.38 -15.44
N ILE A 104 -4.31 -9.34 -14.16
CA ILE A 104 -4.83 -10.52 -13.46
C ILE A 104 -5.77 -10.09 -12.33
N ILE A 105 -6.91 -10.78 -12.20
CA ILE A 105 -7.83 -10.67 -11.05
C ILE A 105 -7.81 -12.01 -10.32
N VAL A 106 -7.64 -11.95 -9.00
CA VAL A 106 -7.63 -13.11 -8.11
C VAL A 106 -8.74 -12.96 -7.08
N GLU A 107 -9.65 -13.92 -7.01
CA GLU A 107 -10.55 -14.08 -5.87
C GLU A 107 -9.76 -14.68 -4.70
N THR A 108 -9.56 -13.89 -3.64
CA THR A 108 -8.71 -14.23 -2.49
C THR A 108 -9.46 -15.00 -1.39
N SER A 109 -10.78 -14.80 -1.34
CA SER A 109 -11.79 -15.55 -0.60
C SER A 109 -13.16 -15.25 -1.23
N PRO A 110 -14.22 -16.02 -0.96
CA PRO A 110 -15.54 -15.81 -1.60
C PRO A 110 -15.97 -14.34 -1.60
N GLY A 111 -16.17 -13.79 -2.80
CA GLY A 111 -16.62 -12.40 -3.02
C GLY A 111 -15.59 -11.30 -2.73
N ASN A 112 -14.32 -11.63 -2.46
CA ASN A 112 -13.26 -10.65 -2.23
C ASN A 112 -12.11 -10.86 -3.20
N HIS A 113 -11.75 -9.81 -3.91
CA HIS A 113 -10.83 -9.87 -5.04
C HIS A 113 -9.65 -8.91 -4.84
N GLN A 114 -8.56 -9.24 -5.49
CA GLN A 114 -7.44 -8.34 -5.74
C GLN A 114 -7.16 -8.31 -7.25
N ALA A 115 -6.64 -7.21 -7.75
CA ALA A 115 -6.25 -7.06 -9.14
C ALA A 115 -4.84 -6.48 -9.26
N TRP A 116 -4.07 -7.01 -10.21
CA TRP A 116 -2.81 -6.42 -10.63
C TRP A 116 -2.99 -5.71 -11.97
N TYR A 117 -2.48 -4.49 -12.02
CA TYR A 117 -2.48 -3.63 -13.20
C TYR A 117 -1.04 -3.37 -13.63
N VAL A 118 -0.81 -3.33 -14.94
CA VAL A 118 0.51 -3.02 -15.52
C VAL A 118 0.44 -1.70 -16.25
N LEU A 119 1.19 -0.72 -15.75
CA LEU A 119 1.26 0.60 -16.35
C LEU A 119 2.07 0.57 -17.66
N SER A 120 1.65 1.41 -18.61
CA SER A 120 2.38 1.67 -19.86
C SER A 120 3.75 2.29 -19.58
N GLU A 121 3.80 3.23 -18.64
CA GLU A 121 5.02 3.92 -18.21
C GLU A 121 5.36 3.57 -16.77
N THR A 122 6.65 3.36 -16.50
CA THR A 122 7.15 3.11 -15.15
C THR A 122 7.21 4.44 -14.37
N PRO A 123 6.57 4.53 -13.19
CA PRO A 123 6.68 5.70 -12.33
C PRO A 123 8.14 5.99 -11.96
N ARG A 124 8.54 7.26 -12.07
CA ARG A 124 9.94 7.71 -11.87
C ARG A 124 10.49 7.48 -10.47
N HIS A 125 9.63 7.51 -9.45
CA HIS A 125 10.02 7.35 -8.05
C HIS A 125 8.87 6.80 -7.21
N ARG A 126 9.18 6.32 -6.00
CA ARG A 126 8.23 5.66 -5.10
C ARG A 126 6.97 6.48 -4.81
N GLU A 127 7.10 7.78 -4.52
CA GLU A 127 5.93 8.61 -4.21
C GLU A 127 4.99 8.79 -5.42
N HIS A 128 5.52 8.78 -6.65
CA HIS A 128 4.71 8.80 -7.86
C HIS A 128 3.93 7.48 -8.00
N ALA A 129 4.62 6.34 -7.84
CA ALA A 129 3.97 5.03 -7.83
C ALA A 129 2.88 4.92 -6.75
N ARG A 130 3.14 5.47 -5.56
CA ARG A 130 2.21 5.48 -4.43
C ARG A 130 0.96 6.31 -4.72
N ALA A 131 1.10 7.45 -5.36
CA ALA A 131 -0.03 8.28 -5.77
C ALA A 131 -0.94 7.51 -6.75
N ILE A 132 -0.35 6.76 -7.69
CA ILE A 132 -1.10 5.92 -8.62
C ILE A 132 -1.82 4.79 -7.88
N CYS A 133 -1.12 4.05 -7.00
CA CYS A 133 -1.74 2.97 -6.20
C CYS A 133 -2.97 3.47 -5.42
N ARG A 134 -2.87 4.67 -4.83
CA ARG A 134 -3.97 5.30 -4.10
C ARG A 134 -5.10 5.74 -5.01
N GLY A 135 -4.80 6.26 -6.20
CA GLY A 135 -5.82 6.63 -7.17
C GLY A 135 -6.64 5.43 -7.61
N TYR A 136 -5.97 4.31 -7.91
CA TYR A 136 -6.65 3.04 -8.22
C TYR A 136 -7.48 2.53 -7.03
N ALA A 137 -6.93 2.53 -5.82
CA ALA A 137 -7.67 2.08 -4.63
C ALA A 137 -8.92 2.94 -4.37
N VAL A 138 -8.84 4.27 -4.47
CA VAL A 138 -10.01 5.14 -4.29
C VAL A 138 -11.06 4.90 -5.38
N THR A 139 -10.62 4.79 -6.63
CA THR A 139 -11.52 4.65 -7.78
C THR A 139 -12.25 3.31 -7.79
N LEU A 140 -11.57 2.25 -7.35
CA LEU A 140 -12.07 0.88 -7.38
C LEU A 140 -12.58 0.39 -6.03
N GLY A 141 -12.61 1.28 -5.02
CA GLY A 141 -13.04 0.93 -3.66
C GLY A 141 -12.14 -0.09 -2.95
N GLY A 142 -10.85 -0.15 -3.30
CA GLY A 142 -9.88 -1.05 -2.68
C GLY A 142 -9.31 -0.53 -1.36
N ASP A 143 -8.65 -1.42 -0.60
CA ASP A 143 -8.08 -1.13 0.72
C ASP A 143 -6.98 -0.04 0.64
N PRO A 144 -7.18 1.13 1.27
CA PRO A 144 -6.15 2.18 1.34
C PRO A 144 -4.86 1.75 2.05
N GLY A 145 -4.92 0.76 2.95
CA GLY A 145 -3.76 0.20 3.64
C GLY A 145 -2.87 -0.64 2.72
N SER A 146 -3.46 -1.18 1.65
CA SER A 146 -2.76 -1.96 0.62
C SER A 146 -2.25 -1.12 -0.56
N ALA A 147 -2.65 0.16 -0.64
CA ALA A 147 -2.29 1.08 -1.71
C ALA A 147 -0.83 1.62 -1.61
N GLU A 148 0.14 0.70 -1.65
CA GLU A 148 1.58 0.98 -1.59
C GLU A 148 2.32 0.26 -2.74
N PRO A 149 3.38 0.86 -3.33
CA PRO A 149 4.14 0.25 -4.43
C PRO A 149 4.83 -1.08 -4.07
N ASP A 150 5.01 -1.31 -2.77
CA ASP A 150 5.70 -2.48 -2.25
C ASP A 150 4.78 -3.50 -1.60
N HIS A 151 3.45 -3.34 -1.76
CA HIS A 151 2.48 -4.24 -1.19
C HIS A 151 2.52 -5.63 -1.84
N LEU A 152 2.23 -6.66 -1.06
CA LEU A 152 2.25 -8.05 -1.49
C LEU A 152 0.82 -8.55 -1.69
N GLY A 153 0.53 -9.10 -2.87
CA GLY A 153 -0.77 -9.73 -3.17
C GLY A 153 -0.75 -11.22 -2.86
N ARG A 154 -1.92 -11.82 -2.67
CA ARG A 154 -2.09 -13.27 -2.54
C ARG A 154 -1.81 -13.95 -3.87
N VAL A 155 -1.02 -15.03 -3.86
CA VAL A 155 -0.78 -15.84 -5.06
C VAL A 155 -1.93 -16.84 -5.21
N ALA A 156 -2.49 -16.92 -6.42
CA ALA A 156 -3.56 -17.87 -6.72
C ALA A 156 -3.04 -19.32 -6.67
N GLY A 157 -3.93 -20.28 -6.40
CA GLY A 157 -3.58 -21.68 -6.20
C GLY A 157 -3.18 -22.04 -4.75
N PHE A 158 -3.12 -21.08 -3.83
CA PHE A 158 -2.84 -21.38 -2.42
C PHE A 158 -4.06 -21.10 -1.53
N ARG A 159 -4.21 -21.90 -0.46
CA ARG A 159 -5.27 -21.71 0.53
C ARG A 159 -5.07 -20.42 1.30
N ASN A 160 -6.18 -19.72 1.54
CA ASN A 160 -6.26 -18.66 2.53
C ASN A 160 -6.42 -19.30 3.92
N VAL A 161 -5.28 -19.50 4.59
CA VAL A 161 -5.19 -20.18 5.89
C VAL A 161 -5.59 -19.30 7.10
N LYS A 162 -6.28 -18.17 6.89
CA LYS A 162 -6.71 -17.30 8.00
C LYS A 162 -7.70 -18.07 8.86
N ARG A 163 -7.55 -18.03 10.19
CA ARG A 163 -8.36 -18.84 11.13
C ARG A 163 -9.88 -18.67 10.96
N ARG A 164 -10.32 -17.47 10.58
CA ARG A 164 -11.74 -17.16 10.30
C ARG A 164 -12.36 -17.95 9.14
N HIS A 165 -11.54 -18.59 8.30
CA HIS A 165 -11.99 -19.42 7.19
C HIS A 165 -11.89 -20.91 7.50
N ALA A 166 -11.59 -21.28 8.76
CA ALA A 166 -11.64 -22.67 9.16
C ALA A 166 -13.09 -23.17 9.21
N PRO A 167 -13.35 -24.44 8.86
CA PRO A 167 -12.37 -25.46 8.42
C PRO A 167 -12.05 -25.48 6.91
N GLU A 168 -12.76 -24.72 6.07
CA GLU A 168 -12.73 -24.88 4.60
C GLU A 168 -11.49 -24.29 3.93
N PHE A 169 -10.93 -23.19 4.46
CA PHE A 169 -9.76 -22.47 3.96
C PHE A 169 -9.73 -22.30 2.42
N PRO A 170 -10.49 -21.33 1.86
CA PRO A 170 -10.70 -21.24 0.42
C PRO A 170 -9.38 -21.08 -0.35
N VAL A 171 -9.28 -21.76 -1.49
CA VAL A 171 -8.15 -21.59 -2.42
C VAL A 171 -8.35 -20.32 -3.22
N ALA A 172 -7.33 -19.47 -3.28
CA ALA A 172 -7.37 -18.27 -4.11
C ALA A 172 -7.41 -18.66 -5.60
N ARG A 173 -8.33 -18.10 -6.37
CA ARG A 173 -8.58 -18.49 -7.77
C ARG A 173 -8.38 -17.33 -8.72
N ILE A 174 -7.88 -17.60 -9.93
CA ILE A 174 -7.81 -16.61 -10.99
C ILE A 174 -9.21 -16.46 -11.59
N VAL A 175 -9.72 -15.23 -11.64
CA VAL A 175 -11.01 -14.88 -12.26
C VAL A 175 -10.80 -14.29 -13.65
N HIS A 176 -9.69 -13.58 -13.84
CA HIS A 176 -9.32 -12.96 -15.11
C HIS A 176 -7.80 -12.97 -15.27
N ALA A 177 -7.32 -13.15 -16.50
CA ALA A 177 -5.90 -13.04 -16.84
C ALA A 177 -5.73 -12.55 -18.27
N ASP A 178 -4.95 -11.49 -18.44
CA ASP A 178 -4.54 -10.94 -19.73
C ASP A 178 -3.11 -10.38 -19.59
N ALA A 179 -2.13 -11.11 -20.12
CA ALA A 179 -0.73 -10.70 -20.06
C ALA A 179 -0.40 -9.51 -20.97
N GLY A 180 -1.26 -9.19 -21.95
CA GLY A 180 -1.11 -8.05 -22.85
C GLY A 180 -1.87 -6.81 -22.40
N ALA A 181 -2.64 -6.91 -21.30
CA ALA A 181 -3.39 -5.78 -20.77
C ALA A 181 -2.44 -4.69 -20.26
N VAL A 182 -2.59 -3.50 -20.83
CA VAL A 182 -2.01 -2.26 -20.31
C VAL A 182 -3.12 -1.52 -19.59
N ALA A 183 -2.86 -1.20 -18.33
CA ALA A 183 -3.83 -0.55 -17.46
C ALA A 183 -4.23 0.81 -18.02
N ARG A 184 -5.52 1.13 -17.93
CA ARG A 184 -5.97 2.47 -18.34
C ARG A 184 -5.59 3.47 -17.25
N MET A 185 -4.84 4.51 -17.65
CA MET A 185 -4.44 5.62 -16.77
C MET A 185 -5.53 6.69 -16.60
N ASP A 186 -6.69 6.49 -17.24
CA ASP A 186 -7.87 7.36 -17.11
C ASP A 186 -8.58 7.20 -15.75
N VAL A 187 -8.07 6.34 -14.85
CA VAL A 187 -8.32 6.44 -13.40
C VAL A 187 -8.04 7.89 -13.03
N PRO A 188 -9.09 8.71 -12.78
CA PRO A 188 -8.86 10.09 -12.40
C PRO A 188 -7.98 10.00 -11.15
N PRO A 189 -6.81 10.68 -11.10
CA PRO A 189 -6.23 10.93 -9.79
C PRO A 189 -7.38 11.57 -9.00
N PRO A 190 -7.82 10.95 -7.88
CA PRO A 190 -9.13 11.17 -7.29
C PRO A 190 -9.46 12.65 -7.37
N GLY A 191 -10.52 13.01 -8.12
CA GLY A 191 -10.82 14.37 -8.57
C GLY A 191 -10.28 15.42 -7.60
N GLY A 192 -9.16 16.04 -7.98
CA GLY A 192 -8.25 16.66 -7.03
C GLY A 192 -6.96 15.87 -6.90
N MET A 193 -6.11 16.00 -7.91
CA MET A 193 -4.65 15.86 -7.83
C MET A 193 -4.15 15.96 -6.37
N TRP A 194 -3.97 14.83 -5.70
CA TRP A 194 -3.11 14.79 -4.53
C TRP A 194 -1.68 14.87 -5.06
N ILE A 195 -1.25 16.08 -5.49
CA ILE A 195 0.15 16.39 -5.19
C ILE A 195 0.17 16.57 -3.69
N SER A 196 0.60 15.54 -2.95
CA SER A 196 1.09 15.81 -1.60
C SER A 196 2.52 16.35 -1.70
N THR A 197 2.64 17.57 -2.27
CA THR A 197 3.67 18.62 -2.19
C THR A 197 3.22 19.70 -3.19
N PRO A 198 2.70 20.87 -2.80
CA PRO A 198 2.38 21.88 -3.81
C PRO A 198 3.68 22.24 -4.56
N PRO A 199 3.68 22.32 -5.90
CA PRO A 199 4.86 22.73 -6.64
C PRO A 199 5.33 24.08 -6.11
N ALA A 200 6.61 24.38 -6.30
CA ALA A 200 7.20 25.65 -5.89
C ALA A 200 6.47 26.92 -6.38
N GLY A 201 5.44 26.80 -7.23
CA GLY A 201 4.59 27.87 -7.69
C GLY A 201 3.15 27.91 -7.15
N ASP A 202 2.71 27.11 -6.17
CA ASP A 202 1.32 27.24 -5.68
C ASP A 202 1.09 28.56 -4.91
N ARG A 203 -0.06 29.23 -5.04
CA ARG A 203 -0.30 30.60 -4.52
C ARG A 203 -0.11 30.71 -3.01
N ILE A 204 -0.49 29.66 -2.28
CA ILE A 204 -0.33 29.55 -0.82
C ILE A 204 1.13 29.23 -0.44
N VAL A 205 1.83 28.40 -1.22
CA VAL A 205 3.26 28.12 -1.03
C VAL A 205 4.13 29.30 -1.43
N ARG A 206 3.76 30.05 -2.46
CA ARG A 206 4.34 31.36 -2.81
C ARG A 206 4.04 32.39 -1.73
N ALA A 207 2.82 32.47 -1.21
CA ALA A 207 2.50 33.39 -0.11
C ALA A 207 3.30 33.10 1.17
N VAL A 208 3.40 31.82 1.56
CA VAL A 208 4.19 31.40 2.72
C VAL A 208 5.69 31.55 2.45
N ARG A 209 6.19 31.24 1.24
CA ARG A 209 7.61 31.40 0.86
C ARG A 209 8.01 32.86 0.65
N ASP A 210 7.13 33.72 0.16
CA ASP A 210 7.34 35.17 0.04
C ASP A 210 7.28 35.84 1.40
N LEU A 211 6.50 35.31 2.35
CA LEU A 211 6.53 35.71 3.77
C LEU A 211 7.92 35.42 4.39
N PHE A 212 8.50 34.25 4.09
CA PHE A 212 9.84 33.88 4.52
C PHE A 212 10.95 34.69 3.80
N ARG A 213 10.77 35.02 2.51
CA ARG A 213 11.75 35.79 1.70
C ARG A 213 11.77 37.29 2.02
N ARG A 214 10.60 37.91 2.27
CA ARG A 214 10.45 39.33 2.64
C ARG A 214 11.08 39.68 4.00
N ARG A 215 11.25 38.70 4.89
CA ARG A 215 11.82 38.89 6.23
C ARG A 215 13.31 38.57 6.35
N GLY A 216 13.99 38.23 5.25
CA GLY A 216 15.45 38.06 5.23
C GLY A 216 15.99 36.86 6.03
N TRP A 217 15.18 35.82 6.26
CA TRP A 217 15.58 34.68 7.09
C TRP A 217 16.38 33.65 6.28
N ASN A 218 17.70 33.66 6.44
CA ASN A 218 18.60 32.69 5.82
C ASN A 218 18.50 31.30 6.50
N ALA A 219 18.49 30.25 5.67
CA ALA A 219 18.53 28.86 6.12
C ALA A 219 19.87 28.55 6.82
N PRO A 220 19.87 27.94 8.03
CA PRO A 220 21.12 27.49 8.64
C PRO A 220 21.68 26.24 7.96
N ARG A 221 23.00 26.20 7.78
CA ARG A 221 23.77 25.03 7.35
C ARG A 221 23.85 23.96 8.46
N GLN A 222 24.00 22.71 8.02
CA GLN A 222 23.95 21.43 8.75
C GLN A 222 24.55 21.39 10.18
N GLY A 223 24.03 20.49 11.02
CA GLY A 223 24.77 19.99 12.19
C GLY A 223 24.01 19.07 13.17
N ARG A 224 24.21 17.75 13.01
CA ARG A 224 24.08 16.60 13.97
C ARG A 224 22.70 16.11 14.44
N SER A 225 22.59 14.78 14.48
CA SER A 225 21.40 13.99 14.85
C SER A 225 21.51 13.40 16.27
N PHE A 226 20.39 13.38 17.00
CA PHE A 226 20.20 12.60 18.23
C PHE A 226 19.23 11.41 17.97
N LYS A 227 19.43 10.26 18.63
CA LYS A 227 18.59 9.05 18.50
C LYS A 227 17.85 8.76 19.82
N GLU A 228 16.55 8.45 19.74
CA GLU A 228 15.79 7.77 20.81
C GLU A 228 14.84 6.68 20.24
N PRO A 229 14.60 5.55 20.93
CA PRO A 229 13.82 4.41 20.42
C PRO A 229 12.35 4.37 20.93
N GLY A 230 11.47 3.65 20.20
CA GLY A 230 10.38 2.86 20.82
C GLY A 230 8.92 3.07 20.40
N VAL A 231 8.53 4.14 19.70
CA VAL A 231 7.16 4.31 19.14
C VAL A 231 7.29 4.86 17.73
N ASP A 232 6.32 4.59 16.85
CA ASP A 232 6.29 5.23 15.53
C ASP A 232 6.37 6.75 15.68
N ARG A 233 7.52 7.28 15.27
CA ARG A 233 7.92 8.68 15.42
C ARG A 233 6.89 9.63 14.79
N SER A 234 6.24 9.20 13.71
CA SER A 234 5.20 10.02 13.06
C SER A 234 3.86 9.99 13.78
N ALA A 235 3.54 8.90 14.48
CA ALA A 235 2.35 8.84 15.32
C ALA A 235 2.47 9.76 16.54
N ARG A 236 3.66 9.86 17.15
CA ARG A 236 3.93 10.81 18.26
C ARG A 236 3.78 12.27 17.82
N ASP A 237 4.38 12.63 16.68
CA ASP A 237 4.34 13.99 16.15
C ASP A 237 2.91 14.42 15.78
N PHE A 238 2.15 13.50 15.18
CA PHE A 238 0.73 13.69 14.88
C PHE A 238 -0.12 13.82 16.15
N ALA A 239 0.06 12.95 17.13
CA ALA A 239 -0.71 12.97 18.38
C ALA A 239 -0.47 14.26 19.17
N TYR A 240 0.76 14.76 19.22
CA TYR A 240 1.08 16.05 19.84
C TYR A 240 0.41 17.21 19.10
N ALA A 241 0.51 17.25 17.76
CA ALA A 241 -0.14 18.29 16.97
C ALA A 241 -1.68 18.26 17.14
N ALA A 242 -2.29 17.08 17.18
CA ALA A 242 -3.73 16.92 17.38
C ALA A 242 -4.19 17.38 18.77
N LEU A 243 -3.42 17.04 19.83
CA LEU A 243 -3.70 17.47 21.20
C LEU A 243 -3.67 19.00 21.34
N VAL A 244 -2.67 19.67 20.77
CA VAL A 244 -2.55 21.13 20.83
C VAL A 244 -3.70 21.80 20.06
N ILE A 245 -4.06 21.26 18.90
CA ILE A 245 -5.18 21.75 18.08
C ILE A 245 -6.52 21.58 18.80
N GLU A 246 -6.79 20.41 19.39
CA GLU A 246 -8.04 20.14 20.12
C GLU A 246 -8.20 21.10 21.31
N ARG A 247 -7.15 21.30 22.11
CA ARG A 247 -7.18 22.23 23.26
C ARG A 247 -7.35 23.70 22.85
N GLU A 248 -6.74 24.12 21.74
CA GLU A 248 -6.92 25.51 21.26
C GLU A 248 -8.33 25.74 20.74
N LEU A 249 -8.91 24.77 20.04
CA LEU A 249 -10.30 24.84 19.61
C LEU A 249 -11.29 24.77 20.76
N GLU A 250 -10.98 24.08 21.86
CA GLU A 250 -11.80 24.05 23.09
C GLU A 250 -11.78 25.40 23.80
N ARG A 251 -10.60 26.02 23.91
CA ARG A 251 -10.42 27.26 24.68
C ARG A 251 -10.81 28.52 23.91
N HIS A 252 -10.60 28.53 22.60
CA HIS A 252 -10.68 29.76 21.80
C HIS A 252 -11.62 29.62 20.60
N GLY A 253 -12.19 28.44 20.33
CA GLY A 253 -13.05 28.21 19.17
C GLY A 253 -12.35 28.25 17.81
N MET A 254 -11.07 28.63 17.76
CA MET A 254 -10.26 28.76 16.55
C MET A 254 -8.79 28.39 16.81
N ILE A 255 -8.06 27.99 15.76
CA ILE A 255 -6.61 27.82 15.84
C ILE A 255 -5.94 29.18 15.67
N ARG A 256 -5.15 29.58 16.66
CA ARG A 256 -4.32 30.79 16.60
C ARG A 256 -2.92 30.47 16.08
N GLU A 257 -2.28 31.45 15.45
CA GLU A 257 -0.92 31.33 14.89
C GLU A 257 0.12 30.86 15.93
N GLN A 258 0.02 31.34 17.17
CA GLN A 258 0.89 30.93 18.27
C GLN A 258 0.80 29.42 18.58
N ALA A 259 -0.34 28.78 18.33
CA ALA A 259 -0.48 27.33 18.48
C ALA A 259 0.32 26.57 17.42
N ILE A 260 0.26 27.03 16.17
CA ILE A 260 1.03 26.47 15.05
C ILE A 260 2.53 26.65 15.32
N GLY A 261 2.93 27.83 15.81
CA GLY A 261 4.31 28.12 16.22
C GLY A 261 4.82 27.17 17.31
N ARG A 262 4.01 26.90 18.34
CA ARG A 262 4.35 25.93 19.40
C ARG A 262 4.50 24.51 18.88
N ILE A 263 3.59 24.06 17.99
CA ILE A 263 3.69 22.73 17.39
C ILE A 263 4.99 22.62 16.58
N ARG A 264 5.28 23.60 15.74
CA ARG A 264 6.51 23.64 14.94
C ARG A 264 7.76 23.59 15.83
N ALA A 265 7.85 24.47 16.83
CA ALA A 265 9.00 24.55 17.70
C ALA A 265 9.26 23.21 18.42
N ARG A 266 8.21 22.59 18.95
CA ARG A 266 8.30 21.29 19.63
C ARG A 266 8.72 20.17 18.69
N LEU A 267 8.18 20.13 17.47
CA LEU A 267 8.54 19.11 16.49
C LEU A 267 10.02 19.22 16.10
N TYR A 268 10.54 20.43 15.88
CA TYR A 268 11.99 20.59 15.64
C TYR A 268 12.86 20.24 16.85
N GLU A 269 12.39 20.54 18.06
CA GLU A 269 13.12 20.22 19.29
C GLU A 269 13.19 18.70 19.54
N ARG A 270 12.14 17.95 19.23
CA ARG A 270 11.98 16.55 19.70
C ARG A 270 11.82 15.49 18.61
N SER A 271 11.56 15.88 17.36
CA SER A 271 11.38 14.93 16.26
C SER A 271 12.58 14.89 15.33
N SER A 272 13.28 13.76 15.35
CA SER A 272 14.30 13.45 14.34
C SER A 272 13.76 13.50 12.91
N LYS A 273 12.46 13.24 12.67
CA LYS A 273 11.85 13.36 11.34
C LYS A 273 11.61 14.81 10.95
N ALA A 274 11.20 15.68 11.88
CA ALA A 274 11.10 17.12 11.60
C ALA A 274 12.48 17.74 11.35
N VAL A 275 13.49 17.34 12.11
CA VAL A 275 14.88 17.75 11.87
C VAL A 275 15.40 17.25 10.52
N GLN A 276 15.11 16.00 10.15
CA GLN A 276 15.57 15.41 8.89
C GLN A 276 14.81 15.89 7.65
N ARG A 277 13.48 16.08 7.76
CA ARG A 277 12.57 16.35 6.64
C ARG A 277 12.06 17.79 6.61
N GLY A 278 12.41 18.59 7.61
CA GLY A 278 12.16 20.02 7.66
C GLY A 278 10.69 20.42 7.68
N ASP A 279 10.44 21.64 7.20
CA ASP A 279 9.15 22.32 7.32
C ASP A 279 8.04 21.62 6.55
N GLU A 280 8.37 20.87 5.49
CA GLU A 280 7.40 20.10 4.73
C GLU A 280 6.77 18.98 5.58
N TYR A 281 7.59 18.26 6.35
CA TYR A 281 7.08 17.25 7.27
C TYR A 281 6.24 17.87 8.40
N VAL A 282 6.70 18.99 8.96
CA VAL A 282 6.00 19.71 10.02
C VAL A 282 4.63 20.20 9.53
N ALA A 283 4.59 20.82 8.34
CA ALA A 283 3.36 21.33 7.74
C ALA A 283 2.36 20.19 7.44
N ARG A 284 2.84 19.07 6.87
CA ARG A 284 1.99 17.88 6.64
C ARG A 284 1.44 17.29 7.93
N THR A 285 2.25 17.27 8.99
CA THR A 285 1.83 16.76 10.31
C THR A 285 0.74 17.64 10.92
N ILE A 286 0.92 18.96 10.92
CA ILE A 286 -0.08 19.92 11.43
C ILE A 286 -1.38 19.84 10.63
N ALA A 287 -1.28 19.76 9.30
CA ALA A 287 -2.45 19.68 8.42
C ALA A 287 -3.22 18.35 8.56
N ALA A 288 -2.53 17.23 8.81
CA ALA A 288 -3.17 15.96 9.08
C ALA A 288 -3.89 15.99 10.44
N ALA A 289 -3.23 16.53 11.47
CA ALA A 289 -3.79 16.66 12.81
C ALA A 289 -5.06 17.54 12.83
N TRP A 290 -5.06 18.66 12.10
CA TRP A 290 -6.23 19.52 11.93
C TRP A 290 -7.44 18.76 11.39
N ARG A 291 -7.27 18.04 10.26
CA ARG A 291 -8.36 17.30 9.61
C ARG A 291 -8.98 16.26 10.53
N PHE A 292 -8.14 15.57 11.31
CA PHE A 292 -8.59 14.59 12.28
C PHE A 292 -9.46 15.21 13.39
N VAL A 293 -8.98 16.29 14.01
CA VAL A 293 -9.71 16.96 15.11
C VAL A 293 -11.01 17.61 14.60
N ALA A 294 -10.97 18.27 13.45
CA ALA A 294 -12.14 18.87 12.83
C ALA A 294 -13.21 17.81 12.50
N GLY A 295 -12.81 16.69 11.89
CA GLY A 295 -13.72 15.59 11.58
C GLY A 295 -14.30 14.89 12.82
N LYS A 296 -13.54 14.80 13.92
CA LYS A 296 -14.04 14.28 15.20
C LYS A 296 -15.12 15.19 15.81
N ARG A 297 -14.95 16.52 15.71
CA ARG A 297 -15.92 17.49 16.23
C ARG A 297 -17.21 17.54 15.40
N ALA A 298 -17.11 17.44 14.08
CA ALA A 298 -18.27 17.43 13.20
C ALA A 298 -19.21 16.22 13.42
N ARG A 299 -18.71 15.13 14.03
CA ARG A 299 -19.50 13.93 14.38
C ARG A 299 -20.09 13.95 15.80
N ARG A 300 -19.81 15.00 16.58
CA ARG A 300 -20.33 15.18 17.95
C ARG A 300 -21.45 16.23 18.02
N ILE A 301 -21.76 16.85 16.88
CA ILE A 301 -22.91 17.70 16.62
C ILE A 301 -23.94 16.83 15.92
#